data_AF-A0A9P6YBP2-F1
#
_entry.id   AF-A0A9P6YBP2-F1
#
_cell.length_a   1.000
_cell.length_b   1.000
_cell.length_c   1.000
_cell.angle_alpha   90.00
_cell.angle_beta   90.00
_cell.angle_gamma   90.00
#
_symmetry.space_group_name_H-M   'P 1'
#
loop_
_entity.id
_entity.type
_entity.pdbx_description
1 polymer ?
#
loop_
_entity_poly.entity_id
_entity_poly.type
_entity_poly.pdbx_seq_one_letter_code
_entity_poly.pdbx_strand_id
1 'polypeptide(L)'
;MYILDLPSEIQFIIIYYIKQGNYLDLAPLAEACSYYKKLLSFNTNWNNTIKIIQPKIKGNLDYLIDSINQQKSINFKSLECQVLDLQLSRLTFNILSKSTHNLRVIQICLPFELHAQLYQTLSCLSTQLTHLSIRDSACEYKVTTKAKACLLPLFGSQSTLQTLDIPTFPSHELCHHRIYYTFSQLQSLTIALGHPLPWDHFKYMFPNLIQLTLVLTHLDQWQTVKSLLYHTSFFPWFKRLSIMSREPLKQHVSKEELKSSLLRLEGLNRITAGWDIIALV
;
A
#
# COMPACT_ATOMS: atom_id res chain seq x y z
N MET A 1 -21.00 -2.16 -39.33
CA MET A 1 -21.88 -2.15 -38.15
C MET A 1 -21.16 -1.37 -37.09
N TYR A 2 -21.66 -0.18 -36.71
CA TYR A 2 -20.99 0.64 -35.71
C TYR A 2 -21.35 0.10 -34.33
N ILE A 3 -20.41 0.16 -33.38
CA ILE A 3 -20.67 -0.28 -31.99
C ILE A 3 -21.85 0.50 -31.37
N LEU A 4 -22.12 1.72 -31.87
CA LEU A 4 -23.27 2.55 -31.47
C LEU A 4 -24.64 1.93 -31.81
N ASP A 5 -24.70 1.01 -32.78
CA ASP A 5 -25.94 0.34 -33.19
C ASP A 5 -26.24 -0.88 -32.30
N LEU A 6 -25.34 -1.24 -31.38
CA LEU A 6 -25.49 -2.39 -30.49
C LEU A 6 -26.39 -2.05 -29.29
N PRO A 7 -27.16 -3.02 -28.75
CA PRO A 7 -27.84 -2.85 -27.47
C PRO A 7 -26.88 -2.47 -26.34
N SER A 8 -27.36 -1.66 -25.40
CA SER A 8 -26.55 -1.11 -24.31
C SER A 8 -25.82 -2.20 -23.49
N GLU A 9 -26.47 -3.33 -23.31
CA GLU A 9 -25.98 -4.51 -22.59
C GLU A 9 -24.74 -5.08 -23.27
N ILE A 10 -24.74 -5.18 -24.59
CA ILE A 10 -23.59 -5.64 -25.37
C ILE A 10 -22.45 -4.63 -25.27
N GLN A 11 -22.76 -3.33 -25.29
CA GLN A 11 -21.74 -2.30 -25.13
C GLN A 11 -21.09 -2.34 -23.74
N PHE A 12 -21.85 -2.56 -22.67
CA PHE A 12 -21.31 -2.76 -21.31
C PHE A 12 -20.45 -4.01 -21.21
N ILE A 13 -20.82 -5.10 -21.90
CA ILE A 13 -20.01 -6.33 -21.99
C ILE A 13 -18.68 -6.03 -22.71
N ILE A 14 -18.70 -5.30 -23.82
CA ILE A 14 -17.49 -4.90 -24.54
C ILE A 14 -16.57 -4.08 -23.63
N ILE A 15 -17.11 -3.06 -22.94
CA ILE A 15 -16.34 -2.24 -21.99
C ILE A 15 -15.74 -3.10 -20.88
N TYR A 16 -16.51 -4.07 -20.36
CA TYR A 16 -16.03 -5.00 -19.35
C TYR A 16 -14.80 -5.79 -19.80
N TYR A 17 -14.79 -6.30 -21.04
CA TYR A 17 -13.64 -7.01 -21.61
C TYR A 17 -12.45 -6.08 -21.85
N ILE A 18 -12.67 -4.86 -22.33
CA ILE A 18 -11.59 -3.90 -22.60
C ILE A 18 -10.85 -3.55 -21.29
N LYS A 19 -11.58 -3.30 -20.19
CA LYS A 19 -10.97 -2.90 -18.92
C LYS A 19 -10.41 -4.05 -18.07
N GLN A 20 -10.56 -5.31 -18.49
CA GLN A 20 -10.30 -6.49 -17.65
C GLN A 20 -8.86 -6.52 -17.10
N GLY A 21 -7.89 -6.04 -17.89
CA GLY A 21 -6.49 -5.91 -17.48
C GLY A 21 -6.15 -4.54 -16.92
N ASN A 22 -6.66 -3.46 -17.53
CA ASN A 22 -6.26 -2.10 -17.22
C ASN A 22 -7.36 -1.09 -17.59
N TYR A 23 -7.74 -0.23 -16.66
CA TYR A 23 -8.77 0.78 -16.88
C TYR A 23 -8.29 1.92 -17.78
N LEU A 24 -6.98 2.05 -18.00
CA LEU A 24 -6.44 2.99 -18.98
C LEU A 24 -6.83 2.65 -20.42
N ASP A 25 -7.18 1.38 -20.71
CA ASP A 25 -7.63 0.95 -22.04
C ASP A 25 -9.00 1.57 -22.40
N LEU A 26 -9.69 2.19 -21.43
CA LEU A 26 -10.91 2.95 -21.64
C LEU A 26 -10.64 4.40 -22.11
N ALA A 27 -9.42 4.91 -22.01
CA ALA A 27 -9.11 6.29 -22.37
C ALA A 27 -9.39 6.60 -23.86
N PRO A 28 -8.97 5.76 -24.84
CA PRO A 28 -9.31 5.98 -26.25
C PRO A 28 -10.82 5.99 -26.52
N LEU A 29 -11.60 5.19 -25.77
CA LEU A 29 -13.06 5.20 -25.89
C LEU A 29 -13.65 6.52 -25.38
N ALA A 30 -13.16 7.02 -24.24
CA ALA A 30 -13.61 8.30 -23.69
C ALA A 30 -13.33 9.47 -24.63
N GLU A 31 -12.21 9.43 -25.36
CA GLU A 31 -11.79 10.43 -26.33
C GLU A 31 -12.58 10.35 -27.65
N ALA A 32 -13.01 9.15 -28.05
CA ALA A 32 -13.66 8.93 -29.35
C ALA A 32 -14.95 9.75 -29.55
N CYS A 33 -15.85 9.81 -28.56
CA CYS A 33 -17.05 10.63 -28.63
C CYS A 33 -17.72 10.88 -27.26
N SER A 34 -18.60 11.89 -27.21
CA SER A 34 -19.36 12.26 -26.01
C SER A 34 -20.27 11.14 -25.48
N TYR A 35 -20.75 10.27 -26.37
CA TYR A 35 -21.55 9.10 -26.00
C TYR A 35 -20.75 8.12 -25.15
N TYR A 36 -19.55 7.72 -25.58
CA TYR A 36 -18.70 6.82 -24.79
C TYR A 36 -18.20 7.47 -23.52
N LYS A 37 -17.86 8.76 -23.56
CA LYS A 37 -17.54 9.52 -22.34
C LYS A 37 -18.65 9.40 -21.29
N LYS A 38 -19.92 9.54 -21.71
CA LYS A 38 -21.10 9.37 -20.84
C LYS A 38 -21.31 7.89 -20.45
N LEU A 39 -21.09 6.96 -21.35
CA LEU A 39 -21.21 5.53 -21.06
C LEU A 39 -20.18 5.10 -20.00
N LEU A 40 -18.96 5.64 -20.04
CA LEU A 40 -17.92 5.37 -19.05
C LEU A 40 -18.20 6.03 -17.70
N SER A 41 -19.09 7.04 -17.61
CA SER A 41 -19.48 7.62 -16.31
C SER A 41 -20.51 6.79 -15.56
N PHE A 42 -20.96 5.64 -16.08
CA PHE A 42 -21.82 4.72 -15.32
C PHE A 42 -21.03 3.90 -14.29
N ASN A 43 -21.56 3.79 -13.07
CA ASN A 43 -20.91 3.09 -11.95
C ASN A 43 -20.63 1.60 -12.23
N THR A 44 -21.45 0.96 -13.07
CA THR A 44 -21.26 -0.44 -13.48
C THR A 44 -19.92 -0.67 -14.19
N ASN A 45 -19.36 0.38 -14.82
CA ASN A 45 -18.07 0.33 -15.46
C ASN A 45 -16.90 0.45 -14.49
N TRP A 46 -17.12 0.75 -13.21
CA TRP A 46 -16.06 0.96 -12.21
C TRP A 46 -16.34 0.15 -10.95
N ASN A 47 -16.20 -1.17 -11.07
CA ASN A 47 -16.56 -2.12 -10.05
C ASN A 47 -15.44 -3.14 -9.77
N ASN A 48 -15.58 -3.85 -8.65
CA ASN A 48 -14.66 -4.90 -8.20
C ASN A 48 -13.22 -4.43 -7.99
N THR A 49 -12.38 -4.54 -9.01
CA THR A 49 -10.96 -4.16 -8.94
C THR A 49 -10.67 -3.17 -10.05
N ILE A 50 -10.20 -1.99 -9.68
CA ILE A 50 -9.75 -0.96 -10.60
C ILE A 50 -8.23 -1.08 -10.70
N LYS A 51 -7.74 -1.43 -11.89
CA LYS A 51 -6.30 -1.50 -12.17
C LYS A 51 -5.89 -0.39 -13.11
N ILE A 52 -4.89 0.40 -12.73
CA ILE A 52 -4.35 1.52 -13.51
C ILE A 52 -2.84 1.34 -13.57
N ILE A 53 -2.37 0.67 -14.61
CA ILE A 53 -0.95 0.34 -14.78
C ILE A 53 -0.52 0.95 -16.09
N GLN A 54 0.33 1.99 -16.07
CA GLN A 54 0.65 2.70 -17.30
C GLN A 54 1.38 1.79 -18.31
N PRO A 55 0.83 1.58 -19.54
CA PRO A 55 1.61 1.02 -20.63
C PRO A 55 2.60 2.07 -21.15
N LYS A 56 3.61 1.66 -21.92
CA LYS A 56 4.67 2.55 -22.46
C LYS A 56 4.14 3.76 -23.27
N ILE A 57 2.87 3.76 -23.69
CA ILE A 57 2.28 4.79 -24.54
C ILE A 57 1.46 5.76 -23.67
N LYS A 58 1.77 7.06 -23.79
CA LYS A 58 1.02 8.15 -23.16
C LYS A 58 -0.23 8.46 -23.99
N GLY A 59 -1.41 8.26 -23.40
CA GLY A 59 -2.68 8.75 -23.92
C GLY A 59 -3.18 9.95 -23.12
N ASN A 60 -4.02 10.79 -23.72
CA ASN A 60 -4.68 11.87 -23.00
C ASN A 60 -5.74 11.29 -22.04
N LEU A 61 -5.61 11.57 -20.74
CA LEU A 61 -6.54 11.06 -19.73
C LEU A 61 -7.66 12.03 -19.35
N ASP A 62 -7.69 13.25 -19.89
CA ASP A 62 -8.63 14.29 -19.48
C ASP A 62 -10.09 13.86 -19.68
N TYR A 63 -10.41 13.18 -20.79
CA TYR A 63 -11.76 12.69 -21.06
C TYR A 63 -12.19 11.60 -20.07
N LEU A 64 -11.28 10.71 -19.69
CA LEU A 64 -11.54 9.65 -18.71
C LEU A 64 -11.69 10.22 -17.30
N ILE A 65 -10.84 11.19 -16.94
CA ILE A 65 -10.93 11.96 -15.69
C ILE A 65 -12.29 12.66 -15.58
N ASP A 66 -12.73 13.30 -16.66
CA ASP A 66 -14.05 13.94 -16.71
C ASP A 66 -15.21 12.95 -16.51
N SER A 67 -15.12 11.76 -17.11
CA SER A 67 -16.12 10.69 -16.90
C SER A 67 -16.20 10.28 -15.43
N ILE A 68 -15.07 10.17 -14.73
CA ILE A 68 -15.03 9.92 -13.28
C ILE A 68 -15.61 11.08 -12.48
N ASN A 69 -15.31 12.32 -12.87
CA ASN A 69 -15.78 13.50 -12.14
C ASN A 69 -17.31 13.64 -12.16
N GLN A 70 -17.98 13.12 -13.20
CA GLN A 70 -19.44 13.06 -13.29
C GLN A 70 -20.07 12.10 -12.27
N GLN A 71 -19.29 11.15 -11.74
CA GLN A 71 -19.78 10.20 -10.74
C GLN A 71 -19.83 10.86 -9.36
N LYS A 72 -20.92 10.62 -8.63
CA LYS A 72 -21.02 10.98 -7.21
C LYS A 72 -20.17 10.06 -6.34
N SER A 73 -20.19 8.77 -6.65
CA SER A 73 -19.44 7.73 -5.94
C SER A 73 -19.23 6.50 -6.82
N ILE A 74 -18.20 5.72 -6.50
CA ILE A 74 -17.74 4.54 -7.23
C ILE A 74 -17.67 3.35 -6.29
N ASN A 75 -18.35 2.28 -6.64
CA ASN A 75 -18.43 1.09 -5.82
C ASN A 75 -17.45 0.01 -6.27
N PHE A 76 -16.24 0.04 -5.73
CA PHE A 76 -15.18 -0.94 -5.98
C PHE A 76 -14.59 -1.46 -4.66
N LYS A 77 -13.96 -2.65 -4.74
CA LYS A 77 -13.36 -3.35 -3.59
C LYS A 77 -11.85 -3.15 -3.52
N SER A 78 -11.18 -3.04 -4.66
CA SER A 78 -9.72 -2.94 -4.77
C SER A 78 -9.29 -1.87 -5.76
N LEU A 79 -8.24 -1.12 -5.43
CA LEU A 79 -7.53 -0.21 -6.33
C LEU A 79 -6.06 -0.61 -6.40
N GLU A 80 -5.58 -0.86 -7.61
CA GLU A 80 -4.18 -1.16 -7.92
C GLU A 80 -3.67 -0.12 -8.93
N CYS A 81 -2.72 0.73 -8.54
CA CYS A 81 -2.22 1.81 -9.38
C CYS A 81 -0.69 1.85 -9.43
N GLN A 82 -0.16 2.09 -10.64
CA GLN A 82 1.21 2.53 -10.86
C GLN A 82 1.18 3.93 -11.49
N VAL A 83 1.52 4.93 -10.68
CA VAL A 83 1.50 6.34 -11.05
C VAL A 83 2.91 6.76 -11.45
N LEU A 84 3.12 7.13 -12.71
CA LEU A 84 4.42 7.60 -13.20
C LEU A 84 4.40 9.08 -13.64
N ASP A 85 3.21 9.68 -13.75
CA ASP A 85 3.04 11.07 -14.16
C ASP A 85 1.88 11.78 -13.43
N LEU A 86 1.76 13.07 -13.69
CA LEU A 86 0.77 13.94 -13.07
C LEU A 86 -0.67 13.64 -13.53
N GLN A 87 -0.89 13.16 -14.76
CA GLN A 87 -2.25 12.85 -15.22
C GLN A 87 -2.77 11.60 -14.51
N LEU A 88 -1.92 10.58 -14.34
CA LEU A 88 -2.27 9.38 -13.59
C LEU A 88 -2.47 9.63 -12.11
N SER A 89 -1.69 10.53 -11.51
CA SER A 89 -1.91 10.91 -10.12
C SER A 89 -3.27 11.57 -9.94
N ARG A 90 -3.64 12.50 -10.83
CA ARG A 90 -4.97 13.13 -10.85
C ARG A 90 -6.09 12.11 -11.01
N LEU A 91 -5.98 11.18 -11.97
CA LEU A 91 -6.98 10.12 -12.16
C LEU A 91 -7.11 9.24 -10.91
N THR A 92 -5.98 8.80 -10.35
CA THR A 92 -5.94 7.94 -9.15
C THR A 92 -6.58 8.62 -7.95
N PHE A 93 -6.23 9.90 -7.69
CA PHE A 93 -6.82 10.65 -6.58
C PHE A 93 -8.30 10.91 -6.78
N ASN A 94 -8.75 11.18 -8.01
CA ASN A 94 -10.17 11.33 -8.30
C ASN A 94 -10.94 10.04 -8.02
N ILE A 95 -10.44 8.88 -8.47
CA ILE A 95 -11.07 7.58 -8.21
C ILE A 95 -11.15 7.30 -6.71
N LEU A 96 -10.06 7.51 -5.97
CA LEU A 96 -10.04 7.36 -4.52
C LEU A 96 -11.04 8.28 -3.82
N SER A 97 -11.10 9.56 -4.21
CA SER A 97 -12.00 10.55 -3.61
C SER A 97 -13.48 10.21 -3.79
N LYS A 98 -13.80 9.39 -4.80
CA LYS A 98 -15.16 8.93 -5.09
C LYS A 98 -15.43 7.53 -4.53
N SER A 99 -14.47 6.89 -3.87
CA SER A 99 -14.66 5.55 -3.34
C SER A 99 -15.76 5.49 -2.28
N THR A 100 -16.42 4.34 -2.20
CA THR A 100 -17.41 4.03 -1.15
C THR A 100 -16.78 3.21 -0.03
N HIS A 101 -17.55 2.94 1.02
CA HIS A 101 -17.18 2.09 2.15
C HIS A 101 -16.82 0.63 1.76
N ASN A 102 -17.07 0.23 0.50
CA ASN A 102 -16.74 -1.10 0.00
C ASN A 102 -15.27 -1.29 -0.36
N LEU A 103 -14.48 -0.20 -0.43
CA LEU A 103 -13.05 -0.28 -0.66
C LEU A 103 -12.35 -0.97 0.51
N ARG A 104 -11.63 -2.07 0.21
CA ARG A 104 -10.89 -2.88 1.18
C ARG A 104 -9.40 -2.95 0.90
N VAL A 105 -9.01 -2.87 -0.37
CA VAL A 105 -7.62 -3.05 -0.82
C VAL A 105 -7.16 -1.81 -1.58
N ILE A 106 -6.04 -1.23 -1.15
CA ILE A 106 -5.36 -0.14 -1.85
C ILE A 106 -3.91 -0.55 -2.05
N GLN A 107 -3.46 -0.56 -3.30
CA GLN A 107 -2.08 -0.81 -3.69
C GLN A 107 -1.65 0.28 -4.67
N ILE A 108 -0.78 1.20 -4.23
CA ILE A 108 -0.37 2.33 -5.06
C ILE A 108 1.15 2.43 -5.04
N CYS A 109 1.74 2.38 -6.23
CA CYS A 109 3.13 2.73 -6.46
C CYS A 109 3.17 4.12 -7.10
N LEU A 110 3.74 5.12 -6.42
CA LEU A 110 3.80 6.51 -6.88
C LEU A 110 5.07 7.22 -6.37
N PRO A 111 5.57 8.25 -7.08
CA PRO A 111 6.70 9.06 -6.62
C PRO A 111 6.48 9.66 -5.24
N PHE A 112 7.54 9.69 -4.44
CA PHE A 112 7.57 10.08 -3.04
C PHE A 112 6.99 11.47 -2.81
N GLU A 113 7.23 12.36 -3.76
CA GLU A 113 6.78 13.75 -3.76
C GLU A 113 5.24 13.84 -3.71
N LEU A 114 4.53 12.80 -4.18
CA LEU A 114 3.07 12.71 -4.19
C LEU A 114 2.48 11.95 -2.98
N HIS A 115 3.31 11.34 -2.12
CA HIS A 115 2.81 10.56 -0.96
C HIS A 115 1.99 11.41 -0.01
N ALA A 116 2.40 12.67 0.24
CA ALA A 116 1.67 13.56 1.12
C ALA A 116 0.25 13.89 0.59
N GLN A 117 0.12 14.11 -0.72
CA GLN A 117 -1.19 14.35 -1.35
C GLN A 117 -2.07 13.10 -1.32
N LEU A 118 -1.46 11.92 -1.53
CA LEU A 118 -2.16 10.65 -1.36
C LEU A 118 -2.67 10.48 0.07
N TYR A 119 -1.84 10.72 1.09
CA TYR A 119 -2.26 10.61 2.49
C TYR A 119 -3.40 11.57 2.84
N GLN A 120 -3.39 12.80 2.31
CA GLN A 120 -4.51 13.72 2.45
C GLN A 120 -5.78 13.16 1.80
N THR A 121 -5.68 12.58 0.61
CA THR A 121 -6.81 11.93 -0.07
C THR A 121 -7.36 10.77 0.75
N LEU A 122 -6.47 9.93 1.32
CA LEU A 122 -6.85 8.81 2.17
C LEU A 122 -7.50 9.25 3.49
N SER A 123 -7.12 10.42 4.01
CA SER A 123 -7.69 10.95 5.26
C SER A 123 -9.20 11.19 5.18
N CYS A 124 -9.73 11.41 3.97
CA CYS A 124 -11.15 11.62 3.74
C CYS A 124 -11.95 10.32 3.57
N LEU A 125 -11.29 9.16 3.61
CA LEU A 125 -11.94 7.87 3.36
C LEU A 125 -12.56 7.30 4.64
N SER A 126 -13.85 6.95 4.55
CA SER A 126 -14.53 6.11 5.55
C SER A 126 -14.51 4.66 5.07
N THR A 127 -13.44 3.94 5.41
CA THR A 127 -13.21 2.57 4.94
C THR A 127 -12.73 1.68 6.07
N GLN A 128 -12.97 0.36 5.96
CA GLN A 128 -12.32 -0.63 6.81
C GLN A 128 -11.43 -1.49 5.91
N LEU A 129 -10.21 -1.00 5.70
CA LEU A 129 -9.23 -1.61 4.82
C LEU A 129 -8.77 -2.94 5.40
N THR A 130 -8.55 -3.91 4.52
CA THR A 130 -7.86 -5.16 4.84
C THR A 130 -6.41 -5.13 4.36
N HIS A 131 -6.12 -4.33 3.32
CA HIS A 131 -4.78 -4.22 2.76
C HIS A 131 -4.50 -2.78 2.33
N LEU A 132 -3.40 -2.21 2.81
CA LEU A 132 -2.88 -0.92 2.36
C LEU A 132 -1.40 -1.06 2.01
N SER A 133 -1.06 -0.83 0.73
CA SER A 133 0.31 -0.75 0.24
C SER A 133 0.53 0.57 -0.50
N ILE A 134 1.53 1.32 -0.06
CA ILE A 134 1.95 2.59 -0.68
C ILE A 134 3.46 2.55 -0.82
N ARG A 135 3.93 2.40 -2.06
CA ARG A 135 5.34 2.27 -2.37
C ARG A 135 5.82 3.43 -3.23
N ASP A 136 7.10 3.77 -3.06
CA ASP A 136 7.75 4.70 -3.96
C ASP A 136 8.07 4.01 -5.29
N SER A 137 7.95 4.73 -6.40
CA SER A 137 8.27 4.18 -7.73
C SER A 137 9.76 4.13 -8.04
N ALA A 138 10.62 4.80 -7.27
CA ALA A 138 12.06 4.92 -7.54
C ALA A 138 12.98 4.49 -6.37
N CYS A 139 12.56 4.68 -5.12
CA CYS A 139 13.38 4.54 -3.92
C CYS A 139 12.52 4.35 -2.65
N GLU A 140 12.60 3.15 -2.06
CA GLU A 140 11.85 2.80 -0.84
C GLU A 140 12.50 3.30 0.46
N TYR A 141 13.68 3.91 0.40
CA TYR A 141 14.49 4.28 1.59
C TYR A 141 14.28 5.74 2.06
N LYS A 142 13.22 6.41 1.61
CA LYS A 142 12.85 7.77 2.06
C LYS A 142 11.83 7.68 3.20
N VAL A 143 11.89 8.59 4.17
CA VAL A 143 10.87 8.71 5.23
C VAL A 143 10.05 9.97 5.03
N THR A 144 8.73 9.84 5.07
CA THR A 144 7.83 11.00 5.01
C THR A 144 7.66 11.68 6.37
N THR A 145 7.72 13.01 6.39
CA THR A 145 7.40 13.84 7.57
C THR A 145 5.93 14.25 7.62
N LYS A 146 5.16 13.93 6.58
CA LYS A 146 3.72 14.30 6.43
C LYS A 146 2.81 13.07 6.60
N ALA A 147 3.21 12.14 7.45
CA ALA A 147 2.55 10.86 7.64
C ALA A 147 1.19 10.95 8.38
N LYS A 148 0.98 12.03 9.16
CA LYS A 148 -0.17 12.17 10.06
C LYS A 148 -1.53 12.05 9.37
N ALA A 149 -1.65 12.53 8.13
CA ALA A 149 -2.90 12.44 7.38
C ALA A 149 -3.33 10.99 7.11
N CYS A 150 -2.37 10.05 7.03
CA CYS A 150 -2.65 8.64 6.80
C CYS A 150 -3.06 7.88 8.09
N LEU A 151 -2.89 8.48 9.28
CA LEU A 151 -3.21 7.81 10.54
C LEU A 151 -4.71 7.57 10.73
N LEU A 152 -5.54 8.53 10.30
CA LEU A 152 -6.99 8.43 10.44
C LEU A 152 -7.58 7.18 9.75
N PRO A 153 -7.31 6.92 8.44
CA PRO A 153 -7.81 5.71 7.79
C PRO A 153 -7.18 4.42 8.34
N LEU A 154 -5.94 4.47 8.83
CA LEU A 154 -5.28 3.33 9.48
C LEU A 154 -5.99 2.93 10.78
N PHE A 155 -6.21 3.88 11.68
CA PHE A 155 -6.91 3.62 12.95
C PHE A 155 -8.38 3.27 12.73
N GLY A 156 -9.04 3.87 11.73
CA GLY A 156 -10.39 3.46 11.31
C GLY A 156 -10.45 2.00 10.83
N SER A 157 -9.35 1.47 10.32
CA SER A 157 -9.23 0.09 9.81
C SER A 157 -8.59 -0.88 10.81
N GLN A 158 -8.33 -0.48 12.06
CA GLN A 158 -7.55 -1.29 13.02
C GLN A 158 -8.07 -2.72 13.23
N SER A 159 -9.38 -2.92 13.16
CA SER A 159 -10.02 -4.23 13.38
C SER A 159 -10.04 -5.12 12.14
N THR A 160 -9.74 -4.58 10.96
CA THR A 160 -9.84 -5.30 9.68
C THR A 160 -8.52 -5.40 8.94
N LEU A 161 -7.56 -4.52 9.23
CA LEU A 161 -6.30 -4.42 8.49
C LEU A 161 -5.43 -5.66 8.73
N GLN A 162 -5.13 -6.38 7.65
CA GLN A 162 -4.31 -7.59 7.65
C GLN A 162 -2.90 -7.33 7.14
N THR A 163 -2.75 -6.36 6.24
CA THR A 163 -1.45 -5.97 5.68
C THR A 163 -1.31 -4.46 5.62
N LEU A 164 -0.21 -3.97 6.17
CA LEU A 164 0.23 -2.58 6.07
C LEU A 164 1.63 -2.55 5.47
N ASP A 165 1.75 -2.04 4.26
CA ASP A 165 2.99 -2.06 3.49
C ASP A 165 3.34 -0.66 3.00
N ILE A 166 3.96 0.15 3.87
CA ILE A 166 4.35 1.52 3.54
C ILE A 166 5.81 1.71 3.95
N PRO A 167 6.78 1.32 3.09
CA PRO A 167 8.22 1.44 3.35
C PRO A 167 8.67 2.83 3.79
N THR A 168 7.94 3.88 3.41
CA THR A 168 8.27 5.28 3.69
C THR A 168 7.61 5.84 4.95
N PHE A 169 6.74 5.05 5.61
CA PHE A 169 5.98 5.50 6.76
C PHE A 169 6.82 5.42 8.04
N PRO A 170 6.99 6.51 8.79
CA PRO A 170 7.76 6.51 10.02
C PRO A 170 7.07 5.71 11.13
N SER A 171 7.77 4.70 11.63
CA SER A 171 7.29 3.78 12.67
C SER A 171 6.82 4.50 13.95
N HIS A 172 7.48 5.59 14.34
CA HIS A 172 7.15 6.33 15.55
C HIS A 172 5.78 7.02 15.49
N GLU A 173 5.28 7.38 14.31
CA GLU A 173 3.94 7.98 14.16
C GLU A 173 2.84 6.96 14.49
N LEU A 174 3.10 5.66 14.33
CA LEU A 174 2.18 4.60 14.81
C LEU A 174 2.25 4.47 16.34
N CYS A 175 3.45 4.48 16.90
CA CYS A 175 3.70 4.11 18.30
C CYS A 175 3.67 5.28 19.31
N HIS A 176 3.62 6.54 18.88
CA HIS A 176 3.59 7.71 19.79
C HIS A 176 2.19 8.15 20.21
N HIS A 177 1.14 7.50 19.74
CA HIS A 177 -0.21 7.86 20.16
C HIS A 177 -0.51 7.36 21.58
N ARG A 178 -0.96 8.27 22.45
CA ARG A 178 -1.36 7.99 23.85
C ARG A 178 -2.57 7.04 23.96
N ILE A 179 -3.23 6.74 22.85
CA ILE A 179 -4.35 5.82 22.77
C ILE A 179 -3.80 4.49 22.27
N TYR A 180 -4.01 3.42 23.05
CA TYR A 180 -3.59 2.07 22.71
C TYR A 180 -4.47 1.51 21.58
N TYR A 181 -4.13 1.81 20.33
CA TYR A 181 -4.71 1.13 19.18
C TYR A 181 -4.18 -0.30 19.10
N THR A 182 -5.03 -1.24 18.71
CA THR A 182 -4.65 -2.65 18.55
C THR A 182 -5.09 -3.13 17.18
N PHE A 183 -4.11 -3.54 16.38
CA PHE A 183 -4.31 -4.07 15.04
C PHE A 183 -4.40 -5.60 15.12
N SER A 184 -5.52 -6.10 15.63
CA SER A 184 -5.69 -7.51 15.98
C SER A 184 -5.66 -8.46 14.79
N GLN A 185 -5.91 -7.98 13.56
CA GLN A 185 -5.89 -8.79 12.35
C GLN A 185 -4.58 -8.64 11.56
N LEU A 186 -3.68 -7.73 11.96
CA LEU A 186 -2.50 -7.41 11.17
C LEU A 186 -1.45 -8.51 11.25
N GLN A 187 -1.13 -9.10 10.10
CA GLN A 187 -0.19 -10.20 9.96
C GLN A 187 1.10 -9.77 9.26
N SER A 188 1.07 -8.74 8.42
CA SER A 188 2.23 -8.26 7.67
C SER A 188 2.38 -6.74 7.80
N LEU A 189 3.58 -6.30 8.20
CA LEU A 189 3.91 -4.90 8.41
C LEU A 189 5.24 -4.53 7.75
N THR A 190 5.23 -3.53 6.87
CA THR A 190 6.44 -2.90 6.31
C THR A 190 6.42 -1.42 6.65
N ILE A 191 7.43 -0.93 7.37
CA ILE A 191 7.53 0.46 7.82
C ILE A 191 8.98 0.93 7.87
N ALA A 192 9.17 2.25 7.79
CA ALA A 192 10.46 2.87 8.04
C ALA A 192 10.75 3.01 9.53
N LEU A 193 11.96 2.67 9.95
CA LEU A 193 12.41 2.91 11.31
C LEU A 193 12.91 4.35 11.41
N GLY A 194 12.13 5.25 12.02
CA GLY A 194 12.54 6.65 12.18
C GLY A 194 13.23 6.94 13.51
N HIS A 195 12.80 6.25 14.57
CA HIS A 195 13.26 6.43 15.95
C HIS A 195 13.28 5.07 16.67
N PRO A 196 13.92 4.97 17.85
CA PRO A 196 13.83 3.80 18.70
C PRO A 196 12.38 3.41 18.97
N LEU A 197 12.09 2.12 18.85
CA LEU A 197 10.75 1.58 19.06
C LEU A 197 10.61 0.96 20.45
N PRO A 198 9.57 1.32 21.22
CA PRO A 198 9.23 0.62 22.45
C PRO A 198 8.60 -0.75 22.10
N TRP A 199 9.43 -1.80 22.06
CA TRP A 199 9.01 -3.13 21.60
C TRP A 199 7.86 -3.75 22.39
N ASP A 200 7.77 -3.48 23.69
CA ASP A 200 6.62 -3.88 24.52
C ASP A 200 5.30 -3.30 24.01
N HIS A 201 5.30 -2.00 23.70
CA HIS A 201 4.13 -1.33 23.14
C HIS A 201 3.83 -1.82 21.72
N PHE A 202 4.87 -2.01 20.91
CA PHE A 202 4.75 -2.57 19.56
C PHE A 202 4.11 -3.96 19.58
N LYS A 203 4.50 -4.82 20.53
CA LYS A 203 3.91 -6.14 20.75
C LYS A 203 2.42 -6.06 21.05
N TYR A 204 2.04 -5.16 21.95
CA TYR A 204 0.63 -4.95 22.27
C TYR A 204 -0.17 -4.45 21.07
N MET A 205 0.41 -3.54 20.29
CA MET A 205 -0.23 -2.95 19.12
C MET A 205 -0.45 -3.98 17.98
N PHE A 206 0.46 -4.95 17.83
CA PHE A 206 0.44 -5.93 16.74
C PHE A 206 0.51 -7.38 17.27
N PRO A 207 -0.52 -7.85 17.99
CA PRO A 207 -0.48 -9.13 18.73
C PRO A 207 -0.47 -10.37 17.84
N ASN A 208 -0.76 -10.24 16.54
CA ASN A 208 -0.81 -11.37 15.59
C ASN A 208 0.18 -11.19 14.42
N LEU A 209 1.21 -10.36 14.60
CA LEU A 209 2.17 -10.03 13.54
C LEU A 209 3.07 -11.21 13.17
N ILE A 210 2.96 -11.68 11.93
CA ILE A 210 3.72 -12.83 11.41
C ILE A 210 4.97 -12.36 10.64
N GLN A 211 4.87 -11.23 9.93
CA GLN A 211 5.90 -10.71 9.05
C GLN A 211 6.16 -9.23 9.32
N LEU A 212 7.43 -8.87 9.51
CA LEU A 212 7.87 -7.51 9.79
C LEU A 212 9.03 -7.19 8.87
N THR A 213 8.86 -6.12 8.10
CA THR A 213 9.90 -5.52 7.30
C THR A 213 10.21 -4.14 7.88
N LEU A 214 11.45 -3.97 8.36
CA LEU A 214 11.96 -2.68 8.85
C LEU A 214 12.86 -2.07 7.78
N VAL A 215 12.51 -0.86 7.34
CA VAL A 215 13.33 -0.09 6.40
C VAL A 215 14.18 0.90 7.19
N LEU A 216 15.49 0.72 7.16
CA LEU A 216 16.47 1.61 7.79
C LEU A 216 16.83 2.73 6.83
N THR A 217 16.63 3.97 7.25
CA THR A 217 17.11 5.15 6.51
C THR A 217 18.56 5.50 6.87
N HIS A 218 19.01 5.10 8.05
CA HIS A 218 20.36 5.33 8.55
C HIS A 218 20.86 4.07 9.28
N LEU A 219 22.18 3.79 9.26
CA LEU A 219 22.72 2.58 9.90
C LEU A 219 22.69 2.60 11.42
N ASP A 220 22.70 3.77 12.07
CA ASP A 220 22.60 3.92 13.53
C ASP A 220 21.30 3.29 14.08
N GLN A 221 20.25 3.27 13.27
CA GLN A 221 18.97 2.61 13.55
C GLN A 221 19.09 1.09 13.73
N TRP A 222 20.19 0.48 13.29
CA TRP A 222 20.50 -0.93 13.53
C TRP A 222 20.49 -1.27 15.03
N GLN A 223 20.83 -0.33 15.91
CA GLN A 223 20.76 -0.57 17.36
C GLN A 223 19.34 -0.89 17.84
N THR A 224 18.33 -0.29 17.21
CA THR A 224 16.93 -0.59 17.50
C THR A 224 16.57 -1.99 17.02
N VAL A 225 17.07 -2.41 15.86
CA VAL A 225 16.91 -3.80 15.38
C VAL A 225 17.61 -4.78 16.32
N LYS A 226 18.83 -4.47 16.77
CA LYS A 226 19.56 -5.31 17.73
C LYS A 226 18.76 -5.49 19.02
N SER A 227 18.15 -4.43 19.55
CA SER A 227 17.34 -4.56 20.77
C SER A 227 16.18 -5.53 20.56
N LEU A 228 15.50 -5.51 19.42
CA LEU A 228 14.49 -6.53 19.07
C LEU A 228 15.07 -7.95 19.13
N LEU A 229 16.24 -8.16 18.53
CA LEU A 229 16.88 -9.48 18.44
C LEU A 229 17.36 -10.03 19.79
N TYR A 230 17.58 -9.16 20.78
CA TYR A 230 17.96 -9.58 22.14
C TYR A 230 16.77 -9.98 23.01
N HIS A 231 15.56 -9.53 22.69
CA HIS A 231 14.38 -9.78 23.50
C HIS A 231 13.58 -10.97 22.96
N THR A 232 13.95 -12.16 23.43
CA THR A 232 13.42 -13.46 22.97
C THR A 232 11.92 -13.66 23.18
N SER A 233 11.29 -12.89 24.08
CA SER A 233 9.89 -13.05 24.45
C SER A 233 8.90 -12.13 23.71
N PHE A 234 9.37 -11.23 22.83
CA PHE A 234 8.48 -10.22 22.27
C PHE A 234 7.52 -10.77 21.21
N PHE A 235 7.91 -11.73 20.38
CA PHE A 235 7.01 -12.22 19.35
C PHE A 235 7.18 -13.73 19.09
N PRO A 236 6.66 -14.60 19.97
CA PRO A 236 6.78 -16.05 19.78
C PRO A 236 6.04 -16.58 18.54
N TRP A 237 5.15 -15.78 17.92
CA TRP A 237 4.41 -16.12 16.70
C TRP A 237 5.02 -15.51 15.42
N PHE A 238 6.10 -14.73 15.54
CA PHE A 238 6.68 -13.96 14.46
C PHE A 238 7.61 -14.82 13.61
N LYS A 239 7.25 -15.05 12.35
CA LYS A 239 7.90 -16.03 11.48
C LYS A 239 8.98 -15.45 10.57
N ARG A 240 8.90 -14.16 10.21
CA ARG A 240 9.80 -13.54 9.22
C ARG A 240 10.17 -12.11 9.58
N LEU A 241 11.48 -11.87 9.71
CA LEU A 241 12.07 -10.53 9.84
C LEU A 241 12.84 -10.17 8.58
N SER A 242 12.50 -9.04 7.98
CA SER A 242 13.27 -8.44 6.90
C SER A 242 13.78 -7.08 7.34
N ILE A 243 15.07 -6.83 7.17
CA ILE A 243 15.70 -5.53 7.38
C ILE A 243 16.24 -5.06 6.03
N MET A 244 15.70 -3.94 5.55
CA MET A 244 16.10 -3.29 4.32
C MET A 244 16.87 -2.04 4.66
N SER A 245 17.92 -1.73 3.92
CA SER A 245 18.68 -0.49 4.07
C SER A 245 19.24 -0.06 2.72
N ARG A 246 19.41 1.25 2.55
CA ARG A 246 20.14 1.81 1.41
C ARG A 246 21.61 1.39 1.45
N GLU A 247 22.18 1.25 2.64
CA GLU A 247 23.58 0.89 2.86
C GLU A 247 23.74 -0.64 2.91
N PRO A 248 24.86 -1.19 2.41
CA PRO A 248 25.06 -2.64 2.33
C PRO A 248 25.22 -3.27 3.72
N LEU A 249 24.13 -3.80 4.27
CA LEU A 249 24.10 -4.42 5.61
C LEU A 249 25.14 -5.52 5.82
N LYS A 250 25.56 -6.24 4.76
CA LYS A 250 26.59 -7.28 4.85
C LYS A 250 27.93 -6.78 5.41
N GLN A 251 28.23 -5.49 5.28
CA GLN A 251 29.45 -4.89 5.81
C GLN A 251 29.38 -4.62 7.32
N HIS A 252 28.17 -4.59 7.88
CA HIS A 252 27.93 -4.19 9.28
C HIS A 252 27.31 -5.30 10.12
N VAL A 253 26.84 -6.38 9.47
CA VAL A 253 26.13 -7.47 10.10
C VAL A 253 26.76 -8.79 9.69
N SER A 254 27.33 -9.50 10.67
CA SER A 254 27.90 -10.82 10.44
C SER A 254 26.82 -11.88 10.27
N LYS A 255 27.10 -12.91 9.46
CA LYS A 255 26.17 -14.02 9.24
C LYS A 255 25.94 -14.81 10.53
N GLU A 256 26.97 -14.94 11.36
CA GLU A 256 27.00 -15.66 12.63
C GLU A 256 26.14 -14.96 13.69
N GLU A 257 26.17 -13.63 13.76
CA GLU A 257 25.30 -12.82 14.64
C GLU A 257 23.82 -13.02 14.28
N LEU A 258 23.48 -13.04 12.99
CA LEU A 258 22.10 -13.30 12.54
C LEU A 258 21.68 -14.74 12.79
N LYS A 259 22.54 -15.72 12.53
CA LYS A 259 22.27 -17.13 12.79
C LYS A 259 22.02 -17.38 14.28
N SER A 260 22.86 -16.84 15.16
CA SER A 260 22.68 -16.96 16.60
C SER A 260 21.41 -16.26 17.10
N SER A 261 21.01 -15.15 16.47
CA SER A 261 19.74 -14.49 16.79
C SER A 261 18.53 -15.32 16.35
N LEU A 262 18.57 -15.91 15.16
CA LEU A 262 17.53 -16.80 14.65
C LEU A 262 17.31 -18.03 15.57
N LEU A 263 18.39 -18.63 16.08
CA LEU A 263 18.30 -19.79 16.99
C LEU A 263 17.75 -19.43 18.38
N ARG A 264 17.84 -18.15 18.79
CA ARG A 264 17.40 -17.69 20.12
C ARG A 264 15.94 -17.24 20.14
N LEU A 265 15.42 -16.75 19.02
CA LEU A 265 14.08 -16.20 18.91
C LEU A 265 13.07 -17.32 18.61
N GLU A 266 12.24 -17.65 19.58
CA GLU A 266 11.20 -18.68 19.42
C GLU A 266 10.19 -18.27 18.34
N GLY A 267 9.85 -19.19 17.42
CA GLY A 267 8.89 -18.97 16.34
C GLY A 267 9.42 -18.28 15.08
N LEU A 268 10.64 -17.73 15.12
CA LEU A 268 11.27 -17.07 13.98
C LEU A 268 11.93 -18.08 13.03
N ASN A 269 11.46 -18.09 11.78
CA ASN A 269 11.92 -19.08 10.80
C ASN A 269 12.87 -18.48 9.76
N ARG A 270 12.86 -17.15 9.58
CA ARG A 270 13.67 -16.48 8.57
C ARG A 270 14.06 -15.06 8.99
N ILE A 271 15.34 -14.74 8.84
CA ILE A 271 15.85 -13.37 8.93
C ILE A 271 16.54 -13.01 7.61
N THR A 272 16.13 -11.89 7.03
CA THR A 272 16.78 -11.29 5.86
C THR A 272 17.35 -9.92 6.25
N ALA A 273 18.68 -9.80 6.34
CA ALA A 273 19.37 -8.55 6.74
C ALA A 273 20.76 -8.49 6.07
N GLY A 274 20.80 -8.18 4.77
CA GLY A 274 21.98 -8.37 3.93
C GLY A 274 22.28 -9.84 3.63
N TRP A 275 22.11 -10.73 4.60
CA TRP A 275 22.09 -12.19 4.43
C TRP A 275 20.66 -12.70 4.47
N ASP A 276 20.37 -13.81 3.80
CA ASP A 276 19.10 -14.51 3.91
C ASP A 276 19.33 -15.83 4.64
N ILE A 277 18.83 -15.93 5.88
CA ILE A 277 19.03 -17.09 6.75
C ILE A 277 17.67 -17.67 7.08
N ILE A 278 17.52 -18.97 6.83
CA ILE A 278 16.31 -19.75 7.08
C ILE A 278 16.64 -20.83 8.10
N ALA A 279 15.83 -20.96 9.14
CA ALA A 279 15.86 -22.09 10.05
C ALA A 279 15.08 -23.24 9.41
N LEU A 280 15.74 -24.38 9.22
CA LEU A 280 15.07 -25.62 8.85
C LEU A 280 14.50 -26.20 10.15
N VAL A 281 13.20 -25.97 10.38
CA VAL A 281 12.43 -26.51 11.51
C VAL A 281 11.64 -27.72 11.02
#